data_AF-A0A6N2M3F5-F1
#
_entry.id   AF-A0A6N2M3F5-F1
#
_cell.length_a   1.000
_cell.length_b   1.000
_cell.length_c   1.000
_cell.angle_alpha   90.00
_cell.angle_beta   90.00
_cell.angle_gamma   90.00
#
_symmetry.space_group_name_H-M   'P 1'
#
loop_
_entity.id
_entity.type
_entity.pdbx_description
1 polymer ?
#
loop_
_entity_poly.entity_id
_entity_poly.type
_entity_poly.pdbx_seq_one_letter_code
_entity_poly.pdbx_strand_id
1 'polypeptide(L)'
;MESTESSYISSPEQPQKRSPPPPASPPSDSEEKPTYIRFLVSNAAAGSVIGKGGATITDFQSQSGARIQLSRNYEFFPGTSDRIIMISGGIDDALKALELIIAKLLSEIPAEDGDDAEPRMRVRLVVPNSACGSIIGKGGSIIKSFIEESHAGIKISPLDTSFSGLTDRLV
;
A
#
# COMPACT_ATOMS: atom_id res chain seq x y z
N MET A 1 -0.12 -4.89 85.79
CA MET A 1 0.91 -4.59 84.76
C MET A 1 1.23 -5.91 84.09
N GLU A 2 1.25 -5.88 82.75
CA GLU A 2 1.38 -6.97 81.74
C GLU A 2 0.48 -8.23 81.89
N SER A 3 -0.42 -8.63 80.99
CA SER A 3 -0.43 -8.77 79.51
C SER A 3 0.48 -9.88 78.96
N THR A 4 -0.13 -10.86 78.27
CA THR A 4 0.26 -11.55 76.99
C THR A 4 -0.41 -12.95 76.93
N GLU A 5 -1.48 -13.15 76.14
CA GLU A 5 -1.53 -13.59 74.72
C GLU A 5 -0.90 -14.97 74.47
N SER A 6 -1.72 -15.99 74.16
CA SER A 6 -2.04 -16.47 72.79
C SER A 6 -0.78 -16.97 72.07
N SER A 7 -0.67 -18.23 71.65
CA SER A 7 -1.46 -18.77 70.54
C SER A 7 -0.96 -20.20 70.23
N TYR A 8 -1.88 -21.06 69.82
CA TYR A 8 -1.58 -22.36 69.20
C TYR A 8 -0.78 -22.13 67.91
N ILE A 9 0.40 -22.75 67.78
CA ILE A 9 1.16 -22.76 66.53
C ILE A 9 0.99 -24.11 65.83
N SER A 10 0.49 -24.00 64.61
CA SER A 10 0.03 -25.02 63.67
C SER A 10 1.16 -25.85 63.06
N SER A 11 0.81 -27.08 62.66
CA SER A 11 1.64 -28.01 61.87
C SER A 11 2.14 -27.41 60.55
N PRO A 12 3.32 -27.81 60.04
CA PRO A 12 3.83 -27.31 58.77
C PRO A 12 3.07 -27.90 57.56
N GLU A 13 2.55 -27.02 56.71
CA GLU A 13 1.97 -27.35 55.40
C GLU A 13 3.03 -27.87 54.43
N GLN A 14 2.72 -28.98 53.74
CA GLN A 14 3.50 -29.47 52.61
C GLN A 14 3.37 -28.54 51.39
N PRO A 15 4.44 -28.33 50.60
CA PRO A 15 4.36 -27.51 49.41
C PRO A 15 3.52 -28.19 48.32
N GLN A 16 2.36 -27.61 47.99
CA GLN A 16 1.56 -28.01 46.84
C GLN A 16 2.32 -27.74 45.53
N LYS A 17 2.68 -28.80 44.80
CA LYS A 17 3.17 -28.73 43.42
C LYS A 17 2.06 -28.13 42.54
N ARG A 18 2.18 -26.85 42.16
CA ARG A 18 1.37 -26.28 41.07
C ARG A 18 1.82 -26.93 39.76
N SER A 19 0.88 -27.55 39.06
CA SER A 19 1.05 -27.98 37.68
C SER A 19 1.34 -26.78 36.79
N PRO A 20 2.24 -26.90 35.79
CA PRO A 20 2.49 -25.81 34.86
C PRO A 20 1.23 -25.52 34.01
N PRO A 21 1.02 -24.26 33.59
CA PRO A 21 -0.06 -23.94 32.66
C PRO A 21 0.13 -24.72 31.35
N PRO A 22 -0.97 -25.04 30.62
CA PRO A 22 -0.86 -25.65 29.31
C PRO A 22 -0.02 -24.75 28.38
N PRO A 23 0.76 -25.33 27.45
CA PRO A 23 1.51 -24.53 26.49
C PRO A 23 0.52 -23.66 25.71
N ALA A 24 0.78 -22.35 25.70
CA ALA A 24 0.05 -21.43 24.83
C ALA A 24 0.16 -21.96 23.40
N SER A 25 -0.98 -22.13 22.74
CA SER A 25 -1.03 -22.38 21.31
C SER A 25 -0.14 -21.36 20.60
N PRO A 26 0.68 -21.75 19.61
CA PRO A 26 1.42 -20.76 18.84
C PRO A 26 0.41 -19.79 18.24
N PRO A 27 0.68 -18.46 18.23
CA PRO A 27 -0.12 -17.55 17.43
C PRO A 27 -0.08 -18.08 16.00
N SER A 28 -1.25 -18.27 15.41
CA SER A 28 -1.39 -18.50 13.98
C SER A 28 -1.07 -17.19 13.25
N ASP A 29 0.19 -16.76 13.32
CA ASP A 29 0.72 -15.66 12.54
C ASP A 29 1.12 -16.21 11.17
N SER A 30 0.12 -16.36 10.31
CA SER A 30 0.33 -16.02 8.92
C SER A 30 0.45 -14.49 8.87
N GLU A 31 1.62 -13.93 9.24
CA GLU A 31 1.92 -12.52 8.98
C GLU A 31 1.96 -12.33 7.46
N GLU A 32 0.80 -12.03 6.89
CA GLU A 32 0.67 -11.68 5.49
C GLU A 32 1.40 -10.36 5.28
N LYS A 33 2.47 -10.39 4.48
CA LYS A 33 3.29 -9.20 4.25
C LYS A 33 2.45 -8.13 3.56
N PRO A 34 2.45 -6.88 4.05
CA PRO A 34 1.70 -5.82 3.42
C PRO A 34 2.17 -5.58 1.98
N THR A 35 1.21 -5.41 1.08
CA THR A 35 1.43 -5.01 -0.30
C THR A 35 1.56 -3.49 -0.36
N TYR A 36 2.51 -3.00 -1.17
CA TYR A 36 2.71 -1.57 -1.41
C TYR A 36 2.56 -1.26 -2.90
N ILE A 37 1.69 -0.29 -3.22
CA ILE A 37 1.51 0.21 -4.59
C ILE A 37 1.83 1.70 -4.58
N ARG A 38 2.65 2.14 -5.56
CA ARG A 38 2.96 3.56 -5.76
C ARG A 38 2.68 3.94 -7.20
N PHE A 39 2.06 5.09 -7.40
CA PHE A 39 1.81 5.63 -8.74
C PHE A 39 1.74 7.14 -8.75
N LEU A 40 1.97 7.71 -9.93
CA LEU A 40 2.03 9.15 -10.14
C LEU A 40 0.67 9.72 -10.52
N VAL A 41 0.36 10.89 -9.97
CA VAL A 41 -0.83 11.67 -10.29
C VAL A 41 -0.47 13.14 -10.44
N SER A 42 -1.16 13.85 -11.34
CA SER A 42 -1.02 15.30 -11.46
C SER A 42 -1.47 15.98 -10.17
N ASN A 43 -1.05 17.24 -9.95
CA ASN A 43 -1.48 17.96 -8.74
C ASN A 43 -3.00 18.17 -8.69
N ALA A 44 -3.67 18.34 -9.84
CA ALA A 44 -5.13 18.42 -9.92
C ALA A 44 -5.79 17.10 -9.53
N ALA A 45 -5.32 15.98 -10.10
CA ALA A 45 -5.78 14.64 -9.75
C ALA A 45 -5.56 14.31 -8.26
N ALA A 46 -4.41 14.72 -7.70
CA ALA A 46 -4.14 14.58 -6.27
C ALA A 46 -5.18 15.34 -5.42
N GLY A 47 -5.54 16.57 -5.82
CA GLY A 47 -6.58 17.36 -5.14
C GLY A 47 -7.95 16.67 -5.17
N SER A 48 -8.30 16.05 -6.30
CA SER A 48 -9.52 15.25 -6.45
C SER A 48 -9.55 14.02 -5.54
N VAL A 49 -8.47 13.25 -5.50
CA VAL A 49 -8.36 12.06 -4.65
C VAL A 49 -8.44 12.42 -3.17
N ILE A 50 -7.83 13.54 -2.76
CA ILE A 50 -7.95 14.04 -1.39
C ILE A 50 -9.41 14.43 -1.09
N GLY A 51 -10.04 15.17 -2.00
CA GLY A 51 -11.38 15.72 -1.82
C GLY A 51 -11.44 16.85 -0.81
N LYS A 52 -12.61 17.50 -0.71
CA LYS A 52 -12.82 18.62 0.23
C LYS A 52 -12.61 18.14 1.67
N GLY A 53 -11.69 18.77 2.39
CA GLY A 53 -11.37 18.40 3.78
C GLY A 53 -10.80 16.99 3.96
N GLY A 54 -10.33 16.32 2.90
CA GLY A 54 -9.87 14.94 2.97
C GLY A 54 -10.99 13.89 2.94
N ALA A 55 -12.23 14.28 2.63
CA ALA A 55 -13.38 13.37 2.69
C ALA A 55 -13.23 12.16 1.75
N THR A 56 -12.78 12.38 0.50
CA THR A 56 -12.69 11.33 -0.51
C THR A 56 -11.60 10.30 -0.18
N ILE A 57 -10.40 10.75 0.20
CA ILE A 57 -9.33 9.82 0.59
C ILE A 57 -9.66 9.06 1.87
N THR A 58 -10.40 9.68 2.79
CA THR A 58 -10.86 9.01 4.02
C THR A 58 -11.88 7.92 3.70
N ASP A 59 -12.82 8.21 2.81
CA ASP A 59 -13.81 7.25 2.33
C ASP A 59 -13.15 6.07 1.60
N PHE A 60 -12.18 6.33 0.72
CA PHE A 60 -11.45 5.26 0.03
C PHE A 60 -10.68 4.35 0.99
N GLN A 61 -10.02 4.92 2.00
CA GLN A 61 -9.36 4.12 3.04
C GLN A 61 -10.38 3.30 3.84
N SER A 62 -11.54 3.88 4.18
CA SER A 62 -12.60 3.17 4.91
C SER A 62 -13.21 2.02 4.11
N GLN A 63 -13.41 2.19 2.80
CA GLN A 63 -14.02 1.17 1.95
C GLN A 63 -13.05 0.04 1.59
N SER A 64 -11.77 0.38 1.41
CA SER A 64 -10.75 -0.58 1.00
C SER A 64 -10.06 -1.28 2.16
N GLY A 65 -10.06 -0.72 3.37
CA GLY A 65 -9.22 -1.19 4.48
C GLY A 65 -7.72 -0.86 4.31
N ALA A 66 -7.31 -0.37 3.14
CA ALA A 66 -5.94 0.03 2.90
C ALA A 66 -5.65 1.44 3.44
N ARG A 67 -4.37 1.69 3.73
CA ARG A 67 -3.85 3.02 4.02
C ARG A 67 -3.43 3.69 2.72
N ILE A 68 -3.87 4.92 2.51
CA ILE A 68 -3.57 5.73 1.31
C ILE A 68 -2.88 7.02 1.75
N GLN A 69 -1.70 7.29 1.20
CA GLN A 69 -0.91 8.48 1.50
C GLN A 69 -0.52 9.19 0.21
N LEU A 70 -0.44 10.52 0.26
CA LEU A 70 0.08 11.34 -0.83
C LEU A 70 1.36 12.06 -0.38
N SER A 71 2.32 12.23 -1.31
CA SER A 71 3.45 13.14 -1.11
C SER A 71 2.95 14.55 -0.80
N ARG A 72 3.74 15.41 -0.14
CA ARG A 72 3.30 16.76 0.23
C ARG A 72 3.02 17.62 -1.01
N ASN A 73 2.38 18.77 -0.81
CA ASN A 73 2.20 19.72 -1.89
C ASN A 73 3.58 20.17 -2.41
N TYR A 74 3.73 20.24 -3.73
CA TYR A 74 5.00 20.51 -4.43
C TYR A 74 6.14 19.50 -4.18
N GLU A 75 5.85 18.34 -3.57
CA GLU A 75 6.77 17.22 -3.48
C GLU A 75 6.51 16.25 -4.63
N PHE A 76 7.28 16.44 -5.71
CA PHE A 76 7.10 15.72 -6.97
C PHE A 76 8.06 14.54 -7.11
N PHE A 77 7.65 13.56 -7.92
CA PHE A 77 8.57 12.52 -8.36
C PHE A 77 9.66 13.14 -9.26
N PRO A 78 10.94 12.80 -9.06
CA PRO A 78 12.05 13.44 -9.79
C PRO A 78 11.86 13.39 -11.31
N GLY A 79 12.13 14.53 -11.97
CA GLY A 79 11.96 14.66 -13.43
C GLY A 79 10.50 14.82 -13.89
N THR A 80 9.55 14.96 -12.97
CA THR A 80 8.12 15.16 -13.29
C THR A 80 7.53 16.32 -12.47
N SER A 81 6.29 16.70 -12.81
CA SER A 81 5.46 17.61 -12.01
C SER A 81 4.34 16.87 -11.28
N ASP A 82 4.51 15.56 -11.08
CA ASP A 82 3.51 14.67 -10.54
C ASP A 82 3.80 14.30 -9.10
N ARG A 83 2.75 14.19 -8.30
CA ARG A 83 2.80 13.73 -6.92
C ARG A 83 2.68 12.22 -6.86
N ILE A 84 3.11 11.65 -5.73
CA ILE A 84 3.13 10.21 -5.53
C ILE A 84 1.97 9.83 -4.61
N ILE A 85 1.10 8.92 -5.06
CA ILE A 85 0.19 8.18 -4.19
C ILE A 85 0.90 6.90 -3.75
N MET A 86 0.81 6.58 -2.47
CA MET A 86 1.28 5.33 -1.87
C MET A 86 0.12 4.63 -1.16
N ILE A 87 -0.18 3.41 -1.57
CA ILE A 87 -1.18 2.52 -0.97
C ILE A 87 -0.43 1.41 -0.24
N SER A 88 -0.88 1.07 0.97
CA SER A 88 -0.36 -0.07 1.74
C SER A 88 -1.48 -0.81 2.48
N GLY A 89 -1.49 -2.14 2.42
CA GLY A 89 -2.50 -2.99 3.08
C GLY A 89 -2.36 -4.46 2.67
N GLY A 90 -3.38 -5.27 2.92
CA GLY A 90 -3.51 -6.57 2.28
C GLY A 90 -3.55 -6.44 0.75
N ILE A 91 -3.27 -7.52 0.01
CA ILE A 91 -3.28 -7.47 -1.46
C ILE A 91 -4.65 -7.04 -2.00
N ASP A 92 -5.72 -7.61 -1.46
CA ASP A 92 -7.09 -7.31 -1.87
C ASP A 92 -7.48 -5.87 -1.50
N ASP A 93 -7.11 -5.42 -0.29
CA ASP A 93 -7.33 -4.06 0.18
C ASP A 93 -6.62 -3.04 -0.72
N ALA A 94 -5.35 -3.30 -1.06
CA ALA A 94 -4.55 -2.42 -1.90
C ALA A 94 -5.09 -2.34 -3.33
N LEU A 95 -5.53 -3.46 -3.90
CA LEU A 95 -6.18 -3.50 -5.21
C LEU A 95 -7.52 -2.77 -5.19
N LYS A 96 -8.31 -2.93 -4.13
CA LYS A 96 -9.58 -2.20 -3.97
C LYS A 96 -9.37 -0.69 -3.89
N ALA A 97 -8.38 -0.24 -3.12
CA ALA A 97 -8.02 1.17 -3.05
C ALA A 97 -7.57 1.73 -4.42
N LEU A 98 -6.76 0.96 -5.16
CA LEU A 98 -6.33 1.35 -6.50
C LEU A 98 -7.52 1.48 -7.47
N GLU A 99 -8.45 0.53 -7.44
CA GLU A 99 -9.68 0.56 -8.25
C GLU A 99 -10.50 1.82 -7.98
N LEU A 100 -10.77 2.13 -6.70
CA LEU A 100 -11.53 3.31 -6.28
C LEU A 100 -10.88 4.61 -6.77
N ILE A 101 -9.56 4.72 -6.66
CA ILE A 101 -8.83 5.91 -7.11
C ILE A 101 -8.89 6.03 -8.63
N ILE A 102 -8.61 4.96 -9.38
CA ILE A 102 -8.65 4.99 -10.84
C ILE A 102 -10.06 5.36 -11.33
N ALA A 103 -11.11 4.77 -10.75
CA ALA A 103 -12.50 5.08 -11.09
C ALA A 103 -12.81 6.58 -10.87
N LYS A 104 -12.35 7.14 -9.74
CA LYS A 104 -12.50 8.57 -9.45
C LYS A 104 -11.79 9.44 -10.48
N LEU A 105 -10.55 9.11 -10.81
CA LEU A 105 -9.76 9.88 -11.78
C LEU A 105 -10.36 9.79 -13.20
N LEU A 106 -10.91 8.63 -13.58
CA LEU A 106 -11.61 8.46 -14.86
C LEU A 106 -12.86 9.32 -14.97
N SER A 107 -13.59 9.50 -13.87
CA SER A 107 -14.81 10.34 -13.85
C SER A 107 -14.55 11.84 -14.06
N GLU A 108 -13.28 12.27 -13.96
CA GLU A 108 -12.88 13.68 -14.06
C GLU A 108 -12.15 14.02 -15.36
N ILE A 109 -11.92 13.05 -16.24
CA ILE A 109 -11.45 13.34 -17.59
C ILE A 109 -12.61 14.00 -18.34
N PRO A 110 -12.47 15.26 -18.79
CA PRO A 110 -13.48 15.87 -19.66
C PRO A 110 -13.61 15.01 -20.92
N ALA A 111 -14.83 14.71 -21.34
CA ALA A 111 -15.06 14.26 -22.70
C ALA A 111 -14.63 15.42 -23.62
N GLU A 112 -13.44 15.33 -24.19
CA GLU A 112 -13.00 16.29 -25.20
C GLU A 112 -13.91 16.11 -26.42
N ASP A 113 -14.86 17.05 -26.59
CA ASP A 113 -15.69 17.17 -27.79
C ASP A 113 -14.79 17.64 -28.95
N GLY A 114 -14.09 16.72 -29.61
CA GLY A 114 -13.48 16.97 -30.92
C GLY A 114 -12.07 16.44 -31.14
N ASP A 115 -11.91 15.81 -32.31
CA ASP A 115 -10.71 15.23 -32.92
C ASP A 115 -10.30 13.85 -32.40
N ASP A 116 -9.81 13.03 -33.32
CA ASP A 116 -9.61 11.57 -33.31
C ASP A 116 -8.55 11.05 -32.30
N ALA A 117 -8.42 11.71 -31.15
CA ALA A 117 -7.56 11.30 -30.04
C ALA A 117 -8.43 10.64 -28.97
N GLU A 118 -8.53 9.31 -28.99
CA GLU A 118 -9.13 8.56 -27.87
C GLU A 118 -8.55 9.07 -26.54
N PRO A 119 -9.38 9.58 -25.61
CA PRO A 119 -8.91 10.02 -24.29
C PRO A 119 -8.43 8.81 -23.51
N ARG A 120 -7.14 8.48 -23.65
CA ARG A 120 -6.52 7.34 -22.98
C ARG A 120 -5.97 7.79 -21.64
N MET A 121 -6.69 7.44 -20.58
CA MET A 121 -6.16 7.49 -19.22
C MET A 121 -4.85 6.68 -19.18
N ARG A 122 -3.76 7.30 -18.70
CA ARG A 122 -2.48 6.64 -18.49
C ARG A 122 -2.12 6.69 -17.02
N VAL A 123 -2.03 5.51 -16.40
CA VAL A 123 -1.46 5.35 -15.06
C VAL A 123 0.05 5.16 -15.20
N ARG A 124 0.85 5.81 -14.35
CA ARG A 124 2.29 5.60 -14.26
C ARG A 124 2.63 5.01 -12.90
N LEU A 125 2.96 3.73 -12.87
CA LEU A 125 3.33 3.02 -11.65
C LEU A 125 4.81 3.28 -11.33
N VAL A 126 5.13 3.44 -10.05
CA VAL A 126 6.51 3.58 -9.58
C VAL A 126 6.99 2.23 -9.05
N VAL A 127 7.85 1.58 -9.83
CA VAL A 127 8.27 0.19 -9.59
C VAL A 127 9.76 0.15 -9.29
N PRO A 128 10.22 -0.53 -8.22
CA PRO A 128 11.64 -0.73 -7.98
C PRO A 128 12.34 -1.36 -9.20
N ASN A 129 13.53 -0.89 -9.57
CA ASN A 129 14.26 -1.43 -10.71
C ASN A 129 14.52 -2.94 -10.59
N SER A 130 14.73 -3.43 -9.36
CA SER A 130 14.88 -4.87 -9.09
C SER A 130 13.66 -5.70 -9.45
N ALA A 131 12.45 -5.15 -9.35
CA ALA A 131 11.20 -5.83 -9.70
C ALA A 131 10.88 -5.77 -11.20
N CYS A 132 11.41 -4.77 -11.92
CA CYS A 132 11.14 -4.59 -13.35
C CYS A 132 11.60 -5.78 -14.19
N GLY A 133 12.67 -6.48 -13.81
CA GLY A 133 13.15 -7.66 -14.53
C GLY A 133 12.09 -8.76 -14.65
N SER A 134 11.32 -8.99 -13.58
CA SER A 134 10.24 -9.98 -13.55
C SER A 134 9.02 -9.56 -14.38
N ILE A 135 8.75 -8.25 -14.47
CA ILE A 135 7.68 -7.71 -15.31
C ILE A 135 8.07 -7.82 -16.79
N ILE A 136 9.33 -7.55 -17.14
CA ILE A 136 9.82 -7.63 -18.52
C ILE A 136 9.88 -9.10 -18.97
N GLY A 137 10.48 -9.97 -18.15
CA GLY A 137 10.75 -11.36 -18.51
C GLY A 137 11.88 -11.51 -19.54
N LYS A 138 12.37 -12.74 -19.73
CA LYS A 138 13.46 -13.03 -20.68
C LYS A 138 13.04 -12.65 -22.10
N GLY A 139 13.78 -11.77 -22.77
CA GLY A 139 13.47 -11.28 -24.12
C GLY A 139 12.17 -10.45 -24.22
N GLY A 140 11.68 -9.94 -23.08
CA GLY A 140 10.41 -9.21 -23.01
C GLY A 140 9.16 -10.10 -23.06
N SER A 141 9.30 -11.41 -22.82
CA SER A 141 8.19 -12.38 -22.97
C SER A 141 6.98 -12.05 -22.09
N ILE A 142 7.19 -11.71 -20.82
CA ILE A 142 6.12 -11.46 -19.85
C ILE A 142 5.43 -10.13 -20.16
N ILE A 143 6.17 -9.05 -20.41
CA ILE A 143 5.54 -7.76 -20.75
C ILE A 143 4.78 -7.85 -22.07
N LYS A 144 5.26 -8.64 -23.04
CA LYS A 144 4.53 -8.89 -24.30
C LYS A 144 3.21 -9.61 -24.06
N SER A 145 3.18 -10.64 -23.20
CA SER A 145 1.92 -11.32 -22.88
C SER A 145 0.95 -10.40 -22.14
N PHE A 146 1.43 -9.58 -21.20
CA PHE A 146 0.57 -8.58 -20.54
C PHE A 146 -0.04 -7.58 -21.53
N ILE A 147 0.75 -7.10 -22.50
CA ILE A 147 0.23 -6.21 -23.57
C ILE A 147 -0.82 -6.92 -24.42
N GLU A 148 -0.57 -8.17 -24.80
CA GLU A 148 -1.46 -8.98 -25.63
C GLU A 148 -2.78 -9.30 -24.92
N GLU A 149 -2.72 -9.76 -23.67
CA GLU A 149 -3.88 -10.18 -22.89
C GLU A 149 -4.73 -9.02 -22.38
N SER A 150 -4.10 -7.91 -21.98
CA SER A 150 -4.82 -6.74 -21.45
C SER A 150 -5.28 -5.78 -22.55
N HIS A 151 -4.75 -5.93 -23.76
CA HIS A 151 -4.88 -4.95 -24.85
C HIS A 151 -4.43 -3.53 -24.48
N ALA A 152 -3.63 -3.37 -23.42
CA ALA A 152 -3.13 -2.09 -22.94
C ALA A 152 -1.74 -1.77 -23.49
N GLY A 153 -1.46 -0.48 -23.70
CA GLY A 153 -0.12 0.00 -24.03
C GLY A 153 0.77 0.10 -22.79
N ILE A 154 1.51 -0.97 -22.47
CA ILE A 154 2.41 -1.02 -21.31
C ILE A 154 3.84 -0.63 -21.73
N LYS A 155 4.48 0.31 -21.03
CA LYS A 155 5.85 0.77 -21.33
C LYS A 155 6.66 0.97 -20.06
N ILE A 156 7.84 0.38 -20.00
CA ILE A 156 8.76 0.58 -18.85
C ILE A 156 9.81 1.62 -19.24
N SER A 157 9.91 2.69 -18.45
CA SER A 157 10.94 3.72 -18.63
C SER A 157 12.34 3.11 -18.56
N PRO A 158 13.35 3.67 -19.24
CA PRO A 158 14.72 3.31 -18.94
C PRO A 158 15.05 3.58 -17.46
N LEU A 159 16.10 2.94 -16.94
CA LEU A 159 16.64 3.31 -15.64
C LEU A 159 17.23 4.72 -15.77
N ASP A 160 16.65 5.68 -15.06
CA ASP A 160 17.15 7.04 -15.03
C ASP A 160 18.19 7.18 -13.91
N THR A 161 19.45 7.37 -14.29
CA THR A 161 20.56 7.59 -13.35
C THR A 161 20.84 9.06 -13.08
N SER A 162 20.01 9.97 -13.62
CA SER A 162 20.19 11.42 -13.48
C SER A 162 19.90 11.90 -12.05
N PHE A 163 19.10 11.15 -11.30
CA PHE A 163 18.73 11.45 -9.92
C PHE A 163 19.42 10.47 -8.97
N SER A 164 20.38 10.97 -8.18
CA SER A 164 21.11 10.15 -7.22
C SER A 164 20.14 9.55 -6.18
N GLY A 165 20.22 8.23 -5.99
CA GLY A 165 19.38 7.50 -5.03
C GLY A 165 18.01 7.07 -5.55
N LEU A 166 17.55 7.55 -6.72
CA LEU A 166 16.34 7.03 -7.34
C LEU A 166 16.68 5.73 -8.11
N THR A 167 16.16 4.61 -7.61
CA THR A 167 16.32 3.30 -8.27
C THR A 167 15.00 2.77 -8.80
N ASP A 168 13.96 3.60 -8.83
CA ASP A 168 12.65 3.24 -9.35
C ASP A 168 12.57 3.51 -10.85
N ARG A 169 11.68 2.76 -11.53
CA ARG A 169 11.31 2.95 -12.93
C ARG A 169 9.82 3.18 -13.01
N LEU A 170 9.41 3.91 -14.05
CA LEU A 170 8.00 4.12 -14.35
C LEU A 170 7.52 3.02 -15.29
N VAL A 171 6.37 2.44 -14.98
CA VAL A 171 5.66 1.45 -15.82
C VAL A 171 4.31 2.03 -16.25
#